data_AF-A0A1L3ZY83-F1
#
_entry.id   AF-A0A1L3ZY83-F1
#
_cell.length_a   1.000
_cell.length_b   1.000
_cell.length_c   1.000
_cell.angle_alpha   90.00
_cell.angle_beta   90.00
_cell.angle_gamma   90.00
#
_symmetry.space_group_name_H-M   'P 1'
#
loop_
_entity.id
_entity.type
_entity.pdbx_description
1 polymer ?
#
loop_
_entity_poly.entity_id
_entity_poly.type
_entity_poly.pdbx_seq_one_letter_code
_entity_poly.pdbx_strand_id
1 'polypeptide(L)'
;MRLYQVNLPGGPVMVFAHTIQRAWIMAFTRYAYDCDPDPAFAWDATEEWLAASDGQQAHTRTTLDDMEEGVGIYDPVNGWELTVSLPAEITKLYPEEDDEEA
;
A
#
# COMPACT_ATOMS: atom_id res chain seq x y z
N MET A 1 -10.69 -1.83 -5.93
CA MET A 1 -9.36 -1.58 -5.32
C MET A 1 -9.16 -0.09 -5.15
N ARG A 2 -8.23 0.34 -4.28
CA ARG A 2 -7.87 1.74 -4.07
C ARG A 2 -6.36 1.89 -4.01
N LEU A 3 -5.89 3.10 -4.24
CA LEU A 3 -4.49 3.48 -4.13
C LEU A 3 -4.27 4.22 -2.81
N TYR A 4 -3.41 3.68 -1.95
CA TYR A 4 -3.04 4.27 -0.68
C TYR A 4 -1.60 4.77 -0.73
N GLN A 5 -1.33 5.93 -0.15
CA GLN A 5 0.05 6.32 0.14
C GLN A 5 0.38 5.92 1.58
N VAL A 6 1.51 5.26 1.79
CA VAL A 6 2.02 4.87 3.11
C VAL A 6 3.39 5.52 3.33
N ASN A 7 3.52 6.33 4.38
CA ASN A 7 4.76 7.08 4.67
C ASN A 7 5.75 6.27 5.52
N LEU A 8 6.62 5.49 4.88
CA LEU A 8 7.65 4.71 5.59
C LEU A 8 8.87 5.57 5.99
N PRO A 9 9.74 5.12 6.91
CA PRO A 9 10.98 5.83 7.27
C PRO A 9 11.90 6.13 6.07
N GLY A 10 11.86 5.28 5.03
CA GLY A 10 12.60 5.47 3.78
C GLY A 10 11.91 6.36 2.74
N GLY A 11 10.71 6.86 3.02
CA GLY A 11 9.91 7.69 2.12
C GLY A 11 8.49 7.15 1.86
N PRO A 12 7.64 7.94 1.20
CA PRO A 12 6.29 7.53 0.82
C PRO A 12 6.33 6.43 -0.24
N VAL A 13 5.50 5.40 -0.07
CA VAL A 13 5.26 4.33 -1.05
C VAL A 13 3.79 4.28 -1.39
N MET A 14 3.45 3.84 -2.59
CA MET A 14 2.06 3.69 -3.00
C MET A 14 1.66 2.23 -3.01
N VAL A 15 0.46 1.95 -2.54
CA VAL A 15 -0.02 0.59 -2.36
C VAL A 15 -1.42 0.45 -2.90
N PHE A 16 -1.59 -0.43 -3.87
CA PHE A 16 -2.87 -0.81 -4.45
C PHE A 16 -3.46 -1.92 -3.58
N ALA A 17 -4.53 -1.62 -2.85
CA ALA A 17 -5.13 -2.55 -1.90
C ALA A 17 -6.65 -2.37 -1.82
N HIS A 18 -7.34 -3.36 -1.25
CA HIS A 18 -8.77 -3.24 -0.96
C HIS A 18 -9.07 -2.37 0.28
N THR A 19 -8.15 -2.34 1.25
CA THR A 19 -8.30 -1.60 2.50
C THR A 19 -6.99 -0.93 2.90
N ILE A 20 -7.10 0.14 3.70
CA ILE A 20 -5.94 0.86 4.24
C ILE A 20 -5.07 -0.03 5.14
N GLN A 21 -5.68 -0.96 5.88
CA GLN A 21 -4.97 -1.92 6.73
C GLN A 21 -4.14 -2.90 5.89
N ARG A 22 -4.68 -3.39 4.76
CA ARG A 22 -3.91 -4.22 3.84
C ARG A 22 -2.78 -3.44 3.19
N ALA A 23 -3.03 -2.20 2.78
CA ALA A 23 -1.98 -1.34 2.24
C ALA A 23 -0.81 -1.16 3.21
N TRP A 24 -1.10 -0.94 4.48
CA TRP A 24 -0.11 -0.80 5.54
C TRP A 24 0.68 -2.10 5.74
N ILE A 25 0.01 -3.24 5.93
CA ILE A 25 0.69 -4.54 6.09
C ILE A 25 1.60 -4.85 4.90
N MET A 26 1.13 -4.60 3.68
CA MET A 26 1.90 -4.87 2.46
C MET A 26 3.15 -3.99 2.36
N ALA A 27 3.03 -2.69 2.66
CA ALA A 27 4.16 -1.77 2.70
C ALA A 27 5.23 -2.22 3.71
N PHE A 28 4.85 -2.53 4.94
CA PHE A 28 5.80 -2.92 5.98
C PHE A 28 6.45 -4.28 5.70
N THR A 29 5.67 -5.25 5.23
CA THR A 29 6.17 -6.58 4.81
C THR A 29 7.21 -6.45 3.70
N ARG A 30 6.96 -5.62 2.68
CA ARG A 30 7.84 -5.47 1.53
C ARG A 30 9.23 -4.91 1.89
N TYR A 31 9.27 -4.03 2.89
CA TYR A 31 10.48 -3.32 3.29
C TYR A 31 11.09 -3.83 4.60
N ALA A 32 10.53 -4.88 5.19
CA ALA A 32 10.98 -5.49 6.44
C ALA A 32 11.13 -4.47 7.59
N TYR A 33 10.26 -3.46 7.63
CA TYR A 33 10.18 -2.56 8.79
C TYR A 33 9.48 -3.30 9.93
N ASP A 34 10.02 -3.19 11.15
CA ASP A 34 9.29 -3.60 12.34
C ASP A 34 8.01 -2.78 12.43
N CYS A 35 6.89 -3.46 12.63
CA CYS A 35 5.56 -2.88 12.73
C CYS A 35 5.39 -2.21 14.11
N ASP A 36 6.27 -1.27 14.47
CA ASP A 36 6.08 -0.46 15.67
C ASP A 36 4.80 0.37 15.47
N PRO A 37 3.94 0.52 16.50
CA PRO A 37 2.55 0.94 16.33
C PRO A 37 2.40 2.44 16.07
N ASP A 38 3.46 3.14 15.66
CA ASP A 38 3.34 4.49 15.16
C ASP A 38 3.07 4.39 13.66
N PRO A 39 1.79 4.46 13.23
CA PRO A 39 1.45 4.28 11.84
C PRO A 39 2.13 5.39 11.04
N ALA A 40 3.17 5.00 10.29
CA ALA A 40 3.52 5.59 9.01
C ALA A 40 2.22 6.07 8.34
N PHE A 41 2.01 7.39 8.29
CA PHE A 41 0.73 7.99 7.88
C PHE A 41 0.28 7.37 6.56
N ALA A 42 -0.82 6.61 6.62
CA ALA A 42 -1.44 5.98 5.47
C ALA A 42 -2.76 6.70 5.16
N TRP A 43 -3.03 6.97 3.89
CA TRP A 43 -4.27 7.61 3.47
C TRP A 43 -4.65 7.21 2.04
N ASP A 44 -5.94 7.33 1.72
CA ASP A 44 -6.48 7.01 0.39
C ASP A 44 -6.16 8.13 -0.60
N ALA A 45 -5.18 7.86 -1.46
CA ALA A 45 -4.63 8.82 -2.41
C ALA A 45 -5.24 8.67 -3.80
N THR A 46 -6.25 7.82 -3.97
CA THR A 46 -6.82 7.46 -5.27
C THR A 46 -7.28 8.69 -6.07
N GLU A 47 -8.04 9.60 -5.45
CA GLU A 47 -8.56 10.77 -6.15
C GLU A 47 -7.45 11.76 -6.56
N GLU A 48 -6.49 12.02 -5.66
CA GLU A 48 -5.36 12.92 -5.95
C GLU A 48 -4.54 12.40 -7.13
N TRP A 49 -4.27 11.09 -7.15
CA TRP A 49 -3.51 10.45 -8.20
C TRP A 49 -4.25 10.38 -9.54
N LEU A 50 -5.56 10.18 -9.49
CA LEU A 50 -6.40 10.25 -10.69
C LEU A 50 -6.56 11.67 -11.23
N ALA A 51 -6.28 12.70 -10.42
CA ALA A 51 -6.27 14.10 -10.83
C ALA A 51 -4.86 14.63 -11.19
N ALA A 52 -3.83 13.79 -11.06
CA ALA A 52 -2.46 14.13 -11.40
C ALA A 52 -2.24 14.15 -12.92
N SER A 53 -0.97 14.21 -13.37
CA SER A 53 -0.66 14.25 -14.80
C SER A 53 -1.26 13.08 -15.59
N ASP A 54 -1.56 13.26 -16.87
CA ASP A 54 -2.18 12.24 -17.74
C ASP A 54 -1.46 10.87 -17.65
N GLY A 55 -0.13 10.87 -17.56
CA GLY A 55 0.67 9.66 -17.43
C GLY A 55 0.46 8.94 -16.09
N GLN A 56 0.37 9.68 -14.99
CA GLN A 56 0.08 9.13 -13.66
C GLN A 56 -1.36 8.63 -13.58
N GLN A 57 -2.32 9.42 -14.08
CA GLN A 57 -3.72 9.02 -14.13
C GLN A 57 -3.94 7.73 -14.94
N ALA A 58 -3.35 7.65 -16.14
CA ALA A 58 -3.46 6.47 -16.99
C ALA A 58 -2.85 5.23 -16.32
N HIS A 59 -1.66 5.38 -15.75
CA HIS A 59 -1.00 4.30 -15.01
C HIS A 59 -1.85 3.83 -13.80
N THR A 60 -2.29 4.75 -12.94
CA THR A 60 -3.12 4.44 -11.78
C THR A 60 -4.40 3.72 -12.17
N ARG A 61 -5.08 4.14 -13.24
CA ARG A 61 -6.29 3.44 -13.74
C ARG A 61 -5.99 2.03 -14.20
N THR A 62 -5.01 1.87 -15.10
CA THR A 62 -4.63 0.55 -15.62
C THR A 62 -4.25 -0.40 -14.49
N THR A 63 -3.46 0.05 -13.52
CA THR A 63 -3.08 -0.78 -12.37
C THR A 63 -4.27 -1.11 -11.45
N LEU A 64 -5.21 -0.17 -11.26
CA LEU A 64 -6.42 -0.42 -10.48
C LEU A 64 -7.37 -1.43 -11.14
N ASP A 65 -7.41 -1.45 -12.47
CA ASP A 65 -8.27 -2.34 -13.25
C ASP A 65 -7.65 -3.73 -13.44
N ASP A 66 -6.32 -3.82 -13.57
CA ASP A 66 -5.62 -5.05 -13.93
C ASP A 66 -5.16 -5.91 -12.72
N MET A 67 -5.05 -5.32 -11.52
CA MET A 67 -4.50 -6.01 -10.35
C MET A 67 -5.53 -6.24 -9.23
N GLU A 68 -5.31 -7.30 -8.45
CA GLU A 68 -6.10 -7.57 -7.24
C GLU A 68 -5.53 -6.82 -6.03
N GLU A 69 -4.19 -6.87 -5.84
CA GLU A 69 -3.42 -6.08 -4.87
C GLU A 69 -1.95 -5.95 -5.33
N GLY A 70 -1.23 -4.90 -4.91
CA GLY A 70 0.18 -4.73 -5.21
C GLY A 70 0.84 -3.49 -4.60
N VAL A 71 2.17 -3.48 -4.52
CA VAL A 71 2.96 -2.32 -4.07
C VAL A 71 3.64 -1.65 -5.27
N GLY A 72 3.36 -0.36 -5.45
CA GLY A 72 4.02 0.51 -6.42
C GLY A 72 5.04 1.42 -5.74
N ILE A 73 6.26 1.43 -6.24
CA ILE A 73 7.32 2.29 -5.73
C ILE A 73 7.55 3.40 -6.76
N TYR A 74 7.55 4.66 -6.31
CA TYR A 74 8.02 5.74 -7.16
C TYR A 74 9.53 5.82 -7.06
N ASP A 75 10.21 5.52 -8.15
CA ASP A 75 11.61 5.88 -8.33
C ASP A 75 11.68 7.26 -9.03
N PRO A 76 12.30 8.29 -8.43
CA PRO A 76 12.37 9.63 -9.02
C PRO A 76 13.17 9.68 -10.35
N VAL A 77 13.99 8.66 -10.62
CA VAL A 77 14.84 8.54 -11.81
C VAL A 77 14.17 7.71 -12.90
N ASN A 78 13.53 6.60 -12.52
CA ASN A 78 12.96 5.61 -13.44
C ASN A 78 11.42 5.70 -13.56
N GLY A 79 10.77 6.48 -12.69
CA GLY A 79 9.32 6.61 -12.62
C GLY A 79 8.68 5.55 -11.73
N TRP A 80 7.41 5.21 -12.00
CA TRP A 80 6.68 4.19 -11.25
C TRP A 80 7.18 2.80 -11.58
N GLU A 81 7.77 2.12 -10.60
CA GLU A 81 8.11 0.71 -10.66
C GLU A 81 7.14 -0.08 -9.81
N LEU A 82 6.25 -0.82 -10.48
CA LEU A 82 5.40 -1.81 -9.83
C LEU A 82 6.25 -3.03 -9.47
N THR A 83 6.37 -3.35 -8.18
CA THR A 83 7.39 -4.31 -7.77
C THR A 83 6.86 -5.67 -7.34
N VAL A 84 5.65 -5.82 -6.80
CA VAL A 84 5.16 -7.16 -6.37
C VAL A 84 3.64 -7.19 -6.16
N SER A 85 3.01 -8.32 -6.53
CA SER A 85 1.79 -8.84 -5.91
C SER A 85 2.18 -9.75 -4.73
N LEU A 86 1.86 -9.35 -3.50
CA LEU A 86 2.12 -10.19 -2.33
C LEU A 86 1.24 -11.46 -2.37
N PRO A 87 1.70 -12.60 -1.83
CA PRO A 87 0.88 -13.80 -1.76
C PRO A 87 -0.42 -13.53 -1.00
N ALA A 88 -1.52 -14.12 -1.49
CA ALA A 88 -2.89 -13.91 -0.99
C ALA A 88 -3.08 -14.19 0.51
N GLU A 89 -2.14 -14.90 1.14
CA GLU A 89 -2.16 -15.22 2.56
C GLU A 89 -1.28 -14.26 3.35
N ILE A 90 -1.81 -13.06 3.61
CA ILE A 90 -1.30 -12.21 4.68
C ILE A 90 -1.78 -12.84 5.99
N THR A 91 -0.91 -13.61 6.64
CA THR A 91 -1.16 -14.14 7.97
C THR A 91 -1.45 -12.97 8.91
N LYS A 92 -2.61 -12.99 9.60
CA LYS A 92 -3.02 -11.97 10.59
C LYS A 92 -1.82 -11.63 11.49
N LEU A 93 -1.28 -10.42 11.34
CA LEU A 93 -0.11 -9.94 12.12
C LEU A 93 -0.49 -9.49 13.53
N TYR A 94 -1.78 -9.31 13.78
CA TYR A 94 -2.31 -9.09 15.11
C TYR A 94 -2.97 -10.39 15.57
N PRO A 95 -2.61 -10.95 16.73
CA PRO A 95 -3.54 -11.83 17.42
C PRO A 95 -4.85 -11.03 17.54
N GLU A 96 -5.97 -11.68 17.22
CA GLU A 96 -7.24 -11.21 17.77
C GLU A 96 -6.96 -11.05 19.26
N GLU A 97 -7.21 -9.87 19.83
CA GLU A 97 -7.28 -9.77 21.29
C GLU A 97 -8.24 -10.89 21.68
N ASP A 98 -7.70 -11.98 22.24
CA ASP A 98 -8.50 -12.93 22.97
C ASP A 98 -9.23 -12.03 23.96
N ASP A 99 -10.54 -11.88 23.77
CA ASP A 99 -11.48 -11.39 24.77
C ASP A 99 -11.41 -12.37 25.96
N GLU A 100 -10.26 -12.40 26.64
CA GLU A 100 -10.13 -12.77 28.03
C GLU A 100 -10.68 -11.59 28.81
N GLU A 101 -11.98 -11.63 29.12
CA GLU A 101 -12.52 -11.23 30.42
C GLU A 101 -14.03 -11.50 30.52
N ALA A 102 -14.39 -12.70 30.99
CA ALA A 102 -15.13 -12.93 32.26
C ALA A 102 -15.61 -14.39 32.41
#